data_AF-A0AAU9TM36-F1
#
_entry.id   AF-A0AAU9TM36-F1
#
_cell.length_a   1.000
_cell.length_b   1.000
_cell.length_c   1.000
_cell.angle_alpha   90.00
_cell.angle_beta   90.00
_cell.angle_gamma   90.00
#
_symmetry.space_group_name_H-M   'P 1'
#
loop_
_entity.id
_entity.type
_entity.pdbx_description
1 polymer ?
#
loop_
_entity_poly.entity_id
_entity_poly.type
_entity_poly.pdbx_seq_one_letter_code
_entity_poly.pdbx_strand_id
1 'polypeptide(L)'
;MELNFVIQDAQNIQHMLELLDHCPPSLQAEIWSVFIAILRKSVRNLQACTDVGLIHHVLQRLPRAETVVAGSDIISFFYINIFFNFELELTALLLWQPVIYCRY
;
A
#
# COMPACT_ATOMS: atom_id res chain seq x y z
N MET A 1 -3.07 6.31 24.95
CA MET A 1 -2.53 5.00 24.52
C MET A 1 -2.40 5.10 23.01
N GLU A 2 -1.19 5.39 22.52
CA GLU A 2 -0.92 5.38 21.08
C GLU A 2 -1.05 3.92 20.64
N LEU A 3 -2.13 3.59 19.93
CA LEU A 3 -2.18 2.36 19.16
C LEU A 3 -1.00 2.46 18.21
N ASN A 4 0.07 1.72 18.50
CA ASN A 4 1.25 1.69 17.65
C ASN A 4 0.78 1.13 16.31
N PHE A 5 0.46 2.03 15.36
CA PHE A 5 0.11 1.74 13.98
C PHE A 5 1.34 1.20 13.24
N VAL A 6 2.07 0.27 13.86
CA VAL A 6 3.32 -0.30 13.37
C VAL A 6 3.04 -1.75 13.06
N ILE A 7 3.21 -2.10 11.79
CA ILE A 7 3.11 -3.47 11.31
C ILE A 7 4.27 -4.26 11.96
N GLN A 8 3.94 -5.19 12.85
CA GLN A 8 4.94 -5.97 13.60
C GLN A 8 5.58 -7.06 12.77
N ASP A 9 4.78 -7.68 11.88
CA ASP A 9 5.22 -8.71 10.95
C ASP A 9 4.76 -8.31 9.55
N ALA A 10 5.71 -8.19 8.64
CA ALA A 10 5.46 -7.79 7.27
C ALA A 10 4.66 -8.86 6.49
N GLN A 11 4.69 -10.14 6.89
CA GLN A 11 3.84 -11.18 6.28
C GLN A 11 2.35 -10.90 6.46
N ASN A 12 1.95 -10.16 7.50
CA ASN A 12 0.55 -9.75 7.66
C ASN A 12 0.05 -8.88 6.49
N ILE A 13 0.94 -8.20 5.77
CA ILE A 13 0.59 -7.46 4.56
C ILE A 13 0.18 -8.45 3.46
N GLN A 14 0.91 -9.56 3.30
CA GLN A 14 0.56 -10.59 2.31
C GLN A 14 -0.78 -11.26 2.65
N HIS A 15 -0.99 -11.63 3.91
CA HIS A 15 -2.27 -12.19 4.36
C HIS A 15 -3.43 -11.22 4.14
N MET A 16 -3.23 -9.92 4.39
CA MET A 16 -4.24 -8.90 4.06
C MET A 16 -4.56 -8.86 2.57
N LEU A 17 -3.55 -8.93 1.70
CA LEU A 17 -3.74 -8.94 0.24
C LEU A 17 -4.48 -10.21 -0.23
N GLU A 18 -4.19 -11.37 0.36
CA GLU A 18 -4.91 -12.62 0.10
C GLU A 18 -6.38 -12.51 0.51
N LEU A 19 -6.67 -11.93 1.68
CA LEU A 19 -8.05 -11.69 2.14
C LEU A 19 -8.79 -10.70 1.23
N LEU A 20 -8.10 -9.67 0.74
CA LEU A 20 -8.65 -8.68 -0.19
C LEU A 20 -9.15 -9.32 -1.48
N ASP A 21 -8.47 -10.35 -1.99
CA ASP A 21 -8.84 -11.05 -3.22
C ASP A 21 -10.22 -11.75 -3.11
N HIS A 22 -10.73 -11.96 -1.89
CA HIS A 22 -12.04 -12.58 -1.61
C HIS A 22 -13.14 -11.57 -1.28
N CYS A 23 -12.81 -10.29 -1.14
CA CYS A 23 -13.75 -9.25 -0.71
C CYS A 23 -14.46 -8.61 -1.92
N PRO A 24 -15.73 -8.14 -1.77
CA PRO A 24 -16.37 -7.35 -2.81
C PRO A 24 -15.65 -6.02 -3.01
N PRO A 25 -15.73 -5.39 -4.20
CA PRO A 25 -14.92 -4.21 -4.52
C PRO A 25 -15.10 -3.00 -3.59
N SER A 26 -16.31 -2.78 -3.06
CA SER A 26 -16.57 -1.70 -2.10
C SER A 26 -15.77 -1.88 -0.80
N LEU A 27 -15.73 -3.11 -0.28
CA LEU A 27 -14.98 -3.43 0.93
C LEU A 27 -13.47 -3.39 0.68
N GLN A 28 -13.01 -3.82 -0.50
CA GLN A 28 -11.61 -3.68 -0.88
C GLN A 28 -11.16 -2.21 -0.80
N ALA A 29 -11.96 -1.28 -1.32
CA ALA A 29 -11.66 0.15 -1.27
C ALA A 29 -11.58 0.69 0.17
N GLU A 30 -12.47 0.26 1.07
CA GLU A 30 -12.43 0.64 2.48
C GLU A 30 -11.18 0.13 3.18
N ILE A 31 -10.85 -1.16 3.01
CA ILE A 31 -9.67 -1.79 3.63
C ILE A 31 -8.40 -1.10 3.15
N TRP A 32 -8.26 -0.86 1.86
CA TRP A 32 -7.14 -0.13 1.29
C TRP A 32 -7.04 1.30 1.84
N SER A 33 -8.16 2.01 1.98
CA SER A 33 -8.18 3.36 2.53
C SER A 33 -7.62 3.40 3.95
N VAL A 34 -8.02 2.44 4.79
CA VAL A 34 -7.48 2.28 6.15
C VAL A 34 -6.00 1.88 6.12
N PHE A 35 -5.64 0.95 5.24
CA PHE A 35 -4.25 0.49 5.11
C PHE A 35 -3.32 1.64 4.74
N ILE A 36 -3.65 2.44 3.72
CA ILE A 36 -2.89 3.65 3.35
C ILE A 36 -2.81 4.60 4.55
N ALA A 37 -3.92 4.86 5.24
CA ALA A 37 -3.91 5.74 6.40
C ALA A 37 -2.94 5.27 7.50
N ILE A 38 -2.78 3.95 7.68
CA ILE A 38 -1.81 3.34 8.59
C ILE A 38 -0.38 3.50 8.07
N LEU A 39 -0.16 3.25 6.77
CA LEU A 39 1.17 3.39 6.15
C LEU A 39 1.71 4.82 6.29
N ARG A 40 0.85 5.82 6.09
CA ARG A 40 1.19 7.25 6.19
C ARG A 40 1.62 7.70 7.58
N LYS A 41 1.32 6.91 8.62
CA LYS A 41 1.70 7.22 10.01
C LYS A 41 3.07 6.67 10.40
N SER A 42 3.70 5.83 9.58
CA SER A 42 4.91 5.11 9.97
C SER A 42 5.77 4.75 8.76
N VAL A 43 6.95 5.38 8.68
CA VAL A 43 8.00 5.03 7.69
C VAL A 43 8.40 3.56 7.80
N ARG A 44 8.38 2.99 9.01
CA ARG A 44 8.65 1.55 9.21
C ARG A 44 7.62 0.66 8.52
N ASN A 45 6.37 1.10 8.39
CA ASN A 45 5.36 0.35 7.64
C ASN A 45 5.63 0.42 6.14
N LEU A 46 6.03 1.60 5.63
CA LEU A 46 6.43 1.74 4.23
C LEU A 46 7.64 0.84 3.90
N GLN A 47 8.60 0.74 4.82
CA GLN A 47 9.73 -0.18 4.68
C GLN A 47 9.25 -1.63 4.67
N ALA A 48 8.40 -2.04 5.62
CA ALA A 48 7.85 -3.40 5.65
C ALA A 48 7.10 -3.76 4.35
N CYS A 49 6.34 -2.82 3.77
CA CYS A 49 5.69 -2.98 2.47
C CYS A 49 6.69 -3.17 1.32
N THR A 50 7.84 -2.49 1.37
CA THR A 50 8.92 -2.65 0.40
C THR A 50 9.57 -4.01 0.53
N ASP A 51 9.86 -4.44 1.77
CA ASP A 51 10.53 -5.72 2.06
C ASP A 51 9.72 -6.93 1.57
N VAL A 52 8.38 -6.84 1.59
CA VAL A 52 7.48 -7.88 1.07
C VAL A 52 7.12 -7.71 -0.41
N GLY A 53 7.64 -6.68 -1.08
CA GLY A 53 7.34 -6.43 -2.48
C GLY A 53 5.86 -6.07 -2.74
N LEU A 54 5.24 -5.26 -1.85
CA LEU A 54 3.84 -4.85 -1.96
C LEU A 54 3.48 -4.36 -3.36
N ILE A 55 4.33 -3.53 -3.96
CA ILE A 55 4.18 -3.03 -5.33
C ILE A 55 4.02 -4.18 -6.33
N HIS A 56 4.90 -5.18 -6.28
CA HIS A 56 4.84 -6.32 -7.19
C HIS A 56 3.53 -7.09 -7.04
N HIS A 57 3.12 -7.33 -5.80
CA HIS A 57 1.86 -8.01 -5.50
C HIS A 57 0.62 -7.23 -5.95
N VAL A 58 0.64 -5.89 -5.89
CA VAL A 58 -0.45 -5.05 -6.40
C VAL A 58 -0.47 -5.04 -7.92
N LEU A 59 0.69 -4.91 -8.58
CA LEU A 59 0.80 -4.95 -10.04
C LEU A 59 0.33 -6.28 -10.63
N GLN A 60 0.58 -7.41 -9.95
CA GLN A 60 0.06 -8.71 -10.37
C GLN A 60 -1.47 -8.82 -10.30
N ARG A 61 -2.12 -8.00 -9.46
CA ARG A 61 -3.58 -7.97 -9.31
C ARG A 61 -4.26 -7.02 -10.29
N LEU A 62 -3.52 -6.06 -10.87
CA LEU A 62 -4.04 -5.10 -11.85
C LEU A 62 -4.77 -5.77 -13.04
N PRO A 63 -4.21 -6.82 -13.70
CA PRO A 63 -4.88 -7.48 -14.82
C PRO A 63 -6.16 -8.22 -14.42
N ARG A 64 -6.24 -8.68 -13.15
CA ARG A 64 -7.43 -9.35 -12.60
C ARG A 64 -8.51 -8.36 -12.19
N ALA A 65 -8.18 -7.06 -12.15
CA ALA A 65 -9.11 -6.00 -11.86
C ALA A 65 -9.90 -5.52 -13.10
N GLU A 66 -9.63 -6.05 -14.31
CA GLU A 66 -10.26 -5.58 -15.54
C GLU A 66 -11.60 -6.25 -15.91
N THR A 67 -12.49 -5.42 -16.49
CA THR A 67 -13.77 -5.67 -17.19
C THR A 67 -15.09 -5.71 -16.39
N VAL A 68 -15.42 -4.63 -15.68
CA VAL A 68 -16.83 -4.21 -15.55
C VAL A 68 -17.01 -2.85 -16.22
N VAL A 69 -17.07 -2.85 -17.54
CA VAL A 69 -17.46 -1.68 -18.34
C VAL A 69 -18.80 -1.16 -17.77
N ALA A 70 -18.82 0.10 -17.34
CA ALA A 70 -19.87 0.78 -16.57
C ALA A 70 -19.77 0.66 -15.04
N GLY A 71 -18.83 1.41 -14.44
CA GLY A 71 -18.77 1.66 -12.98
C GLY A 71 -17.42 1.37 -12.31
N SER A 72 -16.47 0.74 -13.03
CA SER A 72 -15.24 0.17 -12.47
C SER A 72 -13.94 0.95 -12.73
N ASP A 73 -14.00 2.16 -13.28
CA ASP A 73 -12.81 3.01 -13.41
C ASP A 73 -12.21 3.34 -12.03
N ILE A 74 -13.06 3.48 -11.01
CA ILE A 74 -12.66 3.86 -9.64
C ILE A 74 -11.64 2.88 -9.05
N ILE A 75 -11.78 1.58 -9.28
CA ILE A 75 -10.90 0.57 -8.64
C ILE A 75 -9.51 0.62 -9.26
N SER A 76 -9.42 0.64 -10.59
CA SER A 76 -8.14 0.77 -11.30
C SER A 76 -7.47 2.11 -10.98
N PHE A 77 -8.21 3.23 -11.04
CA PHE A 77 -7.71 4.53 -10.61
C PHE A 77 -7.28 4.54 -9.15
N PHE A 78 -7.96 3.82 -8.27
CA PHE A 78 -7.63 3.75 -6.86
C PHE A 78 -6.36 2.93 -6.62
N TYR A 79 -6.18 1.77 -7.27
CA TYR A 79 -4.92 1.02 -7.23
C TYR A 79 -3.74 1.82 -7.83
N ILE A 80 -3.96 2.52 -8.93
CA ILE A 80 -2.97 3.41 -9.54
C ILE A 80 -2.66 4.60 -8.61
N ASN A 81 -3.67 5.21 -7.99
CA ASN A 81 -3.50 6.33 -7.07
C ASN A 81 -2.77 5.89 -5.79
N ILE A 82 -3.04 4.69 -5.29
CA ILE A 82 -2.29 4.05 -4.19
C ILE A 82 -0.85 3.87 -4.59
N PHE A 83 -0.62 3.28 -5.76
CA PHE A 83 0.72 3.06 -6.30
C PHE A 83 1.50 4.38 -6.40
N PHE A 84 0.92 5.40 -7.04
CA PHE A 84 1.55 6.72 -7.17
C PHE A 84 1.75 7.40 -5.82
N ASN A 85 0.79 7.36 -4.89
CA ASN A 85 0.97 7.98 -3.57
C ASN A 85 2.03 7.27 -2.74
N PHE A 86 2.04 5.94 -2.75
CA PHE A 86 3.04 5.15 -2.05
C PHE A 86 4.44 5.39 -2.61
N GLU A 87 4.58 5.46 -3.93
CA GLU A 87 5.86 5.76 -4.60
C GLU A 87 6.30 7.22 -4.40
N LEU A 88 5.37 8.18 -4.40
CA LEU A 88 5.64 9.60 -4.06
C LEU A 88 6.08 9.76 -2.60
N GLU A 89 5.46 9.07 -1.65
CA GLU A 89 5.88 9.12 -0.24
C GLU A 89 7.22 8.42 -0.02
N LEU A 90 7.49 7.28 -0.68
CA LEU A 90 8.80 6.62 -0.65
C LEU A 90 9.89 7.49 -1.28
N THR A 91 9.64 8.08 -2.45
CA THR A 91 10.61 8.97 -3.10
C THR A 91 10.79 10.27 -2.32
N ALA A 92 9.74 10.85 -1.73
CA ALA A 92 9.87 11.99 -0.83
C ALA A 92 10.71 11.64 0.40
N LEU A 93 10.56 10.45 0.98
CA LEU A 93 11.39 9.97 2.10
C LEU A 93 12.83 9.74 1.68
N LEU A 94 13.07 9.06 0.54
CA LEU A 94 14.42 8.81 0.01
C LEU A 94 15.13 10.12 -0.41
N LEU A 95 14.41 11.10 -0.96
CA LEU A 95 14.94 12.42 -1.31
C LEU A 95 15.10 13.36 -0.10
N TRP A 96 14.44 13.09 1.03
CA TRP A 96 14.70 13.75 2.33
C TRP A 96 15.77 13.04 3.17
N GLN A 97 16.29 11.89 2.74
CA GLN A 97 17.41 11.22 3.38
C GLN A 97 18.83 11.80 3.15
N PRO A 98 19.10 12.88 2.37
CA PRO A 98 20.45 13.44 2.31
C PRO A 98 21.00 13.97 3.65
N VAL A 99 20.21 13.98 4.73
CA VAL A 99 20.65 14.45 6.06
C VAL A 99 20.97 13.32 7.05
N ILE A 100 20.57 12.06 6.80
CA ILE A 100 20.79 10.96 7.76
C ILE A 100 21.86 9.95 7.31
N TYR A 101 22.15 9.82 6.00
CA TYR A 101 23.20 8.91 5.51
C TYR A 101 24.65 9.44 5.64
N CYS A 102 24.87 10.61 6.26
CA CYS A 102 26.21 11.12 6.60
C CYS A 102 26.64 10.81 8.06
N ARG A 103 26.05 9.80 8.71
CA ARG A 103 26.54 9.26 9.98
C ARG A 103 26.52 7.73 9.97
N TYR A 104 27.36 7.12 9.16
CA TYR A 104 28.10 5.90 9.50
C TYR A 104 29.44 5.91 8.77
#